data_AF-A0A0R0I2T5-F1
#
_entry.id   AF-A0A0R0I2T5-F1
#
_cell.length_a   1.000
_cell.length_b   1.000
_cell.length_c   1.000
_cell.angle_alpha   90.00
_cell.angle_beta   90.00
_cell.angle_gamma   90.00
#
_symmetry.space_group_name_H-M   'P 1'
#
loop_
_entity.id
_entity.type
_entity.pdbx_description
1 polymer ?
#
loop_
_entity_poly.entity_id
_entity_poly.type
_entity_poly.pdbx_seq_one_letter_code
_entity_poly.pdbx_strand_id
1 'polypeptide(L)'
;MDFWDRLCKTLGVRKVSVMDVSKKYGIEYRLLHAIMKGHPWYGDWGYKFGSGSYCLTHESYKSAVESLSNLPLSTFSQGKMPDSRVQDMIKYYQSLSEHELVNIRDLFCFIMGLIGDAHKTASNVDETTCKKRRFNASGLSISWDKSDIERVEQAMIRVLRAVSESKWVSWRALRGAASKLGSPELLDYCLGELGGKMVYGGMVVNSRCNPQTGVYEFRVEAATGACYGILANNNSSGSKYPSEENLLQCLRYLYDSLLHPQMMVNYEAGTRTLVMSSAQKLFDCKQFVKDYNPEMLPLSDSQMFRLSCHVELVDEFEDSEAITPPELIVLPLNATVAELKNQAANAFQDVYLMFRRFQVDELHGYSGVDDSTLVKLLLGSRDVVCVRGRCIGKNGLSKFRMERGLERWTVDCSCGAKDDDGERMLACDICGVWRHTRCSDIHDTDPVPARFVCQKCQHSESKLKSSGHCKDETVTNVSGSSCFRNGLPVPSDVI
;
A
#
# COMPACT_ATOMS: atom_id res chain seq x y z
N MET A 1 -2.19 9.74 14.10
CA MET A 1 -2.48 10.63 12.96
C MET A 1 -3.32 11.84 13.37
N ASP A 2 -4.16 11.76 14.40
CA ASP A 2 -5.01 12.87 14.86
C ASP A 2 -4.24 14.16 15.23
N PHE A 3 -3.04 14.03 15.80
CA PHE A 3 -2.16 15.18 16.03
C PHE A 3 -1.85 15.92 14.72
N TRP A 4 -1.36 15.21 13.70
CA TRP A 4 -1.06 15.77 12.39
C TRP A 4 -2.29 16.37 11.72
N ASP A 5 -3.44 15.72 11.90
CA ASP A 5 -4.69 16.20 11.32
C ASP A 5 -5.14 17.53 11.93
N ARG A 6 -5.03 17.67 13.26
CA ARG A 6 -5.30 18.94 13.95
C ARG A 6 -4.30 20.01 13.53
N LEU A 7 -3.01 19.67 13.47
CA LEU A 7 -1.96 20.61 13.05
C LEU A 7 -2.21 21.12 11.62
N CYS A 8 -2.47 20.23 10.66
CA CYS A 8 -2.75 20.60 9.28
C CYS A 8 -3.98 21.51 9.17
N LYS A 9 -5.04 21.22 9.93
CA LYS A 9 -6.23 22.08 10.00
C LYS A 9 -5.93 23.45 10.60
N THR A 10 -5.16 23.51 11.69
CA THR A 10 -4.75 24.77 12.33
C THR A 10 -3.88 25.62 11.41
N LEU A 11 -3.00 25.00 10.63
CA LEU A 11 -2.14 25.68 9.67
C LEU A 11 -2.85 26.03 8.34
N GLY A 12 -4.11 25.60 8.14
CA GLY A 12 -4.81 25.82 6.88
C GLY A 12 -4.16 25.09 5.69
N VAL A 13 -3.51 23.94 5.93
CA VAL A 13 -2.88 23.12 4.89
C VAL A 13 -3.94 22.69 3.89
N ARG A 14 -3.65 22.79 2.59
CA ARG A 14 -4.55 22.33 1.52
C ARG A 14 -4.35 20.86 1.19
N LYS A 15 -3.10 20.44 1.04
CA LYS A 15 -2.73 19.07 0.73
C LYS A 15 -1.49 18.72 1.52
N VAL A 16 -1.43 17.48 2.00
CA VAL A 16 -0.21 16.93 2.60
C VAL A 16 0.06 15.56 1.99
N SER A 17 1.30 15.34 1.55
CA SER A 17 1.76 14.06 1.04
C SER A 17 2.44 13.25 2.14
N VAL A 18 2.39 11.93 2.00
CA VAL A 18 3.19 10.97 2.78
C VAL A 18 3.75 9.93 1.83
N MET A 19 5.00 9.53 2.09
CA MET A 19 5.64 8.41 1.44
C MET A 19 5.51 7.17 2.31
N ASP A 20 4.85 6.13 1.80
CA ASP A 20 4.57 4.92 2.57
C ASP A 20 5.75 3.93 2.55
N VAL A 21 6.49 3.96 3.65
CA VAL A 21 7.57 3.02 3.99
C VAL A 21 7.15 2.04 5.09
N SER A 22 5.83 1.88 5.32
CA SER A 22 5.30 1.12 6.45
C SER A 22 5.58 -0.37 6.31
N LYS A 23 6.33 -0.92 7.27
CA LYS A 23 6.56 -2.35 7.42
C LYS A 23 6.09 -2.80 8.79
N LYS A 24 5.38 -3.91 8.86
CA LYS A 24 4.97 -4.52 10.13
C LYS A 24 4.97 -6.04 9.97
N TYR A 25 5.51 -6.73 10.98
CA TYR A 25 5.76 -8.18 10.95
C TYR A 25 6.71 -8.64 9.81
N GLY A 26 7.58 -7.75 9.33
CA GLY A 26 8.44 -8.02 8.18
C GLY A 26 7.71 -7.98 6.82
N ILE A 27 6.46 -7.50 6.80
CA ILE A 27 5.61 -7.42 5.62
C ILE A 27 5.42 -5.95 5.25
N GLU A 28 5.45 -5.63 3.96
CA GLU A 28 5.12 -4.28 3.48
C GLU A 28 3.60 -4.10 3.49
N TYR A 29 3.14 -3.25 4.41
CA TYR A 29 1.72 -3.10 4.69
C TYR A 29 0.96 -2.46 3.53
N ARG A 30 1.65 -1.73 2.67
CA ARG A 30 1.06 -1.14 1.47
C ARG A 30 0.38 -2.18 0.58
N LEU A 31 1.01 -3.34 0.39
CA LEU A 31 0.45 -4.42 -0.42
C LEU A 31 -0.69 -5.12 0.33
N LEU A 32 -0.40 -5.60 1.56
CA LEU A 32 -1.35 -6.37 2.35
C LEU A 32 -2.62 -5.58 2.66
N HIS A 33 -2.48 -4.32 3.07
CA HIS A 33 -3.61 -3.46 3.42
C HIS A 33 -4.45 -3.09 2.21
N ALA A 34 -3.82 -2.78 1.07
CA ALA A 34 -4.53 -2.49 -0.16
C ALA A 34 -5.39 -3.67 -0.61
N ILE A 35 -4.87 -4.90 -0.53
CA ILE A 35 -5.60 -6.12 -0.83
C ILE A 35 -6.80 -6.32 0.11
N MET A 36 -6.57 -6.15 1.42
CA MET A 36 -7.59 -6.41 2.44
C MET A 36 -8.72 -5.36 2.46
N LYS A 37 -8.36 -4.07 2.33
CA LYS A 37 -9.27 -2.94 2.53
C LYS A 37 -9.65 -2.20 1.25
N GLY A 38 -8.97 -2.46 0.14
CA GLY A 38 -9.17 -1.76 -1.13
C GLY A 38 -8.45 -0.42 -1.23
N HIS A 39 -7.68 -0.02 -0.21
CA HIS A 39 -7.02 1.28 -0.12
C HIS A 39 -5.72 1.17 0.68
N PRO A 40 -4.76 2.11 0.53
CA PRO A 40 -3.48 2.02 1.22
C PRO A 40 -3.68 2.13 2.74
N TRP A 41 -2.65 1.79 3.52
CA TRP A 41 -2.69 1.88 4.98
C TRP A 41 -3.10 3.27 5.46
N TYR A 42 -2.48 4.32 4.89
CA TYR A 42 -2.80 5.70 5.20
C TYR A 42 -4.24 6.12 4.80
N GLY A 43 -4.92 5.29 3.99
CA GLY A 43 -6.32 5.50 3.61
C GLY A 43 -7.28 5.51 4.78
N ASP A 44 -6.95 4.82 5.89
CA ASP A 44 -7.73 4.89 7.14
C ASP A 44 -7.79 6.31 7.73
N TRP A 45 -6.86 7.20 7.33
CA TRP A 45 -6.83 8.61 7.73
C TRP A 45 -7.18 9.57 6.59
N GLY A 46 -7.75 9.08 5.49
CA GLY A 46 -8.22 9.90 4.37
C GLY A 46 -7.15 10.22 3.31
N TYR A 47 -5.98 9.57 3.37
CA TYR A 47 -4.99 9.68 2.31
C TYR A 47 -5.42 8.85 1.10
N LYS A 48 -5.28 9.42 -0.09
CA LYS A 48 -5.60 8.78 -1.37
C LYS A 48 -4.33 8.66 -2.20
N PHE A 49 -4.41 7.90 -3.28
CA PHE A 49 -3.36 7.86 -4.29
C PHE A 49 -2.96 9.29 -4.71
N GLY A 50 -1.68 9.62 -4.55
CA GLY A 50 -1.12 10.89 -4.98
C GLY A 50 -0.49 10.75 -6.35
N SER A 51 0.75 10.25 -6.36
CA SER A 51 1.50 9.91 -7.56
C SER A 51 2.06 8.50 -7.43
N GLY A 52 2.17 7.81 -8.56
CA GLY A 52 2.80 6.50 -8.63
C GLY A 52 4.16 6.62 -9.30
N SER A 53 5.14 5.93 -8.75
CA SER A 53 6.47 5.86 -9.38
C SER A 53 6.36 5.14 -10.72
N TYR A 54 7.30 5.39 -11.62
CA TYR A 54 7.32 4.80 -12.98
C TYR A 54 6.06 5.12 -13.79
N CYS A 55 5.51 6.32 -13.63
CA CYS A 55 4.31 6.80 -14.33
C CYS A 55 3.04 5.98 -14.04
N LEU A 56 2.96 5.35 -12.87
CA LEU A 56 1.76 4.64 -12.46
C LEU A 56 0.62 5.62 -12.19
N THR A 57 -0.57 5.27 -12.67
CA THR A 57 -1.79 6.07 -12.55
C THR A 57 -2.72 5.52 -11.47
N HIS A 58 -3.70 6.33 -11.05
CA HIS A 58 -4.73 5.89 -10.11
C HIS A 58 -5.48 4.63 -10.61
N GLU A 59 -5.81 4.58 -11.90
CA GLU A 59 -6.46 3.41 -12.51
C GLU A 59 -5.56 2.17 -12.46
N SER A 60 -4.26 2.33 -12.71
CA SER A 60 -3.31 1.21 -12.61
C SER A 60 -3.19 0.67 -11.18
N TYR A 61 -3.23 1.56 -10.18
CA TYR A 61 -3.26 1.19 -8.77
C TYR A 61 -4.55 0.42 -8.44
N LYS A 62 -5.72 0.96 -8.79
CA LYS A 62 -7.02 0.35 -8.51
C LYS A 62 -7.15 -1.02 -9.18
N SER A 63 -6.77 -1.12 -10.45
CA SER A 63 -6.77 -2.38 -11.20
C SER A 63 -5.84 -3.43 -10.56
N ALA A 64 -4.68 -3.02 -10.06
CA ALA A 64 -3.76 -3.92 -9.35
C ALA A 64 -4.36 -4.42 -8.02
N VAL A 65 -4.99 -3.53 -7.25
CA VAL A 65 -5.71 -3.89 -6.02
C VAL A 65 -6.81 -4.91 -6.31
N GLU A 66 -7.66 -4.65 -7.30
CA GLU A 66 -8.76 -5.54 -7.67
C GLU A 66 -8.27 -6.90 -8.16
N SER A 67 -7.24 -6.91 -9.01
CA SER A 67 -6.64 -8.15 -9.56
C SER A 67 -6.10 -9.06 -8.46
N LEU A 68 -5.37 -8.50 -7.49
CA LEU A 68 -4.81 -9.27 -6.39
C LEU A 68 -5.87 -9.69 -5.36
N SER A 69 -6.77 -8.77 -5.02
CA SER A 69 -7.81 -9.03 -4.02
C SER A 69 -8.75 -10.14 -4.46
N ASN A 70 -9.17 -10.13 -5.72
CA ASN A 70 -10.14 -11.05 -6.27
C ASN A 70 -9.51 -12.34 -6.81
N LEU A 71 -8.19 -12.53 -6.67
CA LEU A 71 -7.52 -13.73 -7.15
C LEU A 71 -8.07 -14.96 -6.43
N PRO A 72 -8.70 -15.93 -7.13
CA PRO A 72 -9.33 -17.07 -6.49
C PRO A 72 -8.31 -17.99 -5.83
N LEU A 73 -8.60 -18.47 -4.62
CA LEU A 73 -7.73 -19.42 -3.91
C LEU A 73 -7.65 -20.76 -4.65
N SER A 74 -8.66 -21.11 -5.44
CA SER A 74 -8.67 -22.30 -6.29
C SER A 74 -7.51 -22.34 -7.29
N THR A 75 -6.99 -21.17 -7.70
CA THR A 75 -5.77 -21.03 -8.51
C THR A 75 -4.59 -21.76 -7.88
N PHE A 76 -4.56 -21.82 -6.55
CA PHE A 76 -3.49 -22.45 -5.78
C PHE A 76 -3.79 -23.91 -5.42
N SER A 77 -5.04 -24.36 -5.52
CA SER A 77 -5.50 -25.68 -5.07
C SER A 77 -5.47 -26.76 -6.15
N GLN A 78 -5.54 -26.42 -7.44
CA GLN A 78 -5.63 -27.39 -8.53
C GLN A 78 -4.25 -27.87 -9.02
N GLY A 79 -3.55 -28.71 -8.24
CA GLY A 79 -2.46 -29.60 -8.72
C GLY A 79 -1.25 -28.99 -9.45
N LYS A 80 -1.19 -27.66 -9.62
CA LYS A 80 -0.19 -26.92 -10.41
C LYS A 80 0.88 -26.23 -9.54
N MET A 81 0.82 -26.40 -8.22
CA MET A 81 1.78 -25.83 -7.27
C MET A 81 2.81 -26.88 -6.83
N PRO A 82 4.12 -26.61 -6.93
CA PRO A 82 5.16 -27.48 -6.36
C PRO A 82 5.17 -27.48 -4.84
N ASP A 83 4.70 -26.40 -4.20
CA ASP A 83 4.73 -26.26 -2.75
C ASP A 83 3.42 -26.72 -2.11
N SER A 84 3.43 -27.94 -1.56
CA SER A 84 2.29 -28.51 -0.83
C SER A 84 1.92 -27.68 0.41
N ARG A 85 2.87 -26.94 0.97
CA ARG A 85 2.68 -26.22 2.24
C ARG A 85 1.70 -25.06 2.14
N VAL A 86 1.73 -24.31 1.02
CA VAL A 86 0.77 -23.22 0.77
C VAL A 86 -0.65 -23.78 0.68
N GLN A 87 -0.82 -24.90 -0.03
CA GLN A 87 -2.12 -25.57 -0.15
C GLN A 87 -2.63 -26.07 1.21
N ASP A 88 -1.75 -26.64 2.03
CA ASP A 88 -2.11 -27.14 3.35
C ASP A 88 -2.50 -26.01 4.29
N MET A 89 -1.81 -24.86 4.24
CA MET A 89 -2.19 -23.67 4.99
C MET A 89 -3.55 -23.11 4.56
N ILE A 90 -3.81 -23.02 3.25
CA ILE A 90 -5.11 -22.57 2.74
C ILE A 90 -6.22 -23.51 3.22
N LYS A 91 -6.04 -24.83 3.12
CA LYS A 91 -7.00 -25.81 3.62
C LYS A 91 -7.21 -25.72 5.13
N TYR A 92 -6.13 -25.49 5.88
CA TYR A 92 -6.19 -25.31 7.33
C TYR A 92 -7.05 -24.09 7.70
N TYR A 93 -6.76 -22.91 7.16
CA TYR A 93 -7.54 -21.71 7.44
C TYR A 93 -8.98 -21.80 6.90
N GLN A 94 -9.18 -22.46 5.77
CA GLN A 94 -10.51 -22.78 5.26
C GLN A 94 -11.31 -23.64 6.25
N SER A 95 -10.68 -24.61 6.92
CA SER A 95 -11.34 -25.47 7.92
C SER A 95 -11.66 -24.76 9.23
N LEU A 96 -10.95 -23.67 9.54
CA LEU A 96 -11.19 -22.84 10.72
C LEU A 96 -12.24 -21.75 10.49
N SER A 97 -12.52 -21.40 9.24
CA SER A 97 -13.47 -20.35 8.88
C SER A 97 -14.91 -20.89 8.87
N GLU A 98 -15.85 -20.13 9.41
CA GLU A 98 -17.28 -20.42 9.32
C GLU A 98 -17.84 -20.16 7.90
N HIS A 99 -17.15 -19.31 7.15
CA HIS A 99 -17.50 -18.94 5.78
C HIS A 99 -16.46 -19.42 4.78
N GLU A 100 -16.89 -19.68 3.56
CA GLU A 100 -15.96 -20.07 2.50
C GLU A 100 -15.00 -18.93 2.17
N LEU A 101 -13.68 -19.20 2.23
CA LEU A 101 -12.66 -18.25 1.76
C LEU A 101 -12.49 -18.47 0.25
N VAL A 102 -12.92 -17.50 -0.55
CA VAL A 102 -12.99 -17.65 -2.02
C VAL A 102 -11.72 -17.10 -2.67
N ASN A 103 -11.23 -15.96 -2.19
CA ASN A 103 -10.13 -15.22 -2.80
C ASN A 103 -9.03 -14.85 -1.80
N ILE A 104 -7.95 -14.25 -2.31
CA ILE A 104 -6.81 -13.77 -1.51
C ILE A 104 -7.25 -12.79 -0.41
N ARG A 105 -8.16 -11.85 -0.70
CA ARG A 105 -8.65 -10.90 0.30
C ARG A 105 -9.31 -11.63 1.47
N ASP A 106 -10.15 -12.62 1.22
CA ASP A 106 -10.84 -13.37 2.27
C ASP A 106 -9.84 -14.06 3.20
N LEU A 107 -8.82 -14.72 2.63
CA LEU A 107 -7.77 -15.42 3.37
C LEU A 107 -6.98 -14.46 4.28
N PHE A 108 -6.48 -13.36 3.73
CA PHE A 108 -5.67 -12.41 4.52
C PHE A 108 -6.51 -11.65 5.55
N CYS A 109 -7.75 -11.30 5.24
CA CYS A 109 -8.69 -10.72 6.20
C CYS A 109 -8.98 -11.68 7.36
N PHE A 110 -9.17 -12.97 7.08
CA PHE A 110 -9.41 -13.98 8.09
C PHE A 110 -8.20 -14.15 9.03
N ILE A 111 -7.00 -14.33 8.47
CA ILE A 111 -5.76 -14.48 9.27
C ILE A 111 -5.50 -13.24 10.12
N MET A 112 -5.66 -12.03 9.56
CA MET A 112 -5.50 -10.78 10.31
C MET A 112 -6.57 -10.61 11.40
N GLY A 113 -7.77 -11.14 11.20
CA GLY A 113 -8.80 -11.23 12.23
C GLY A 113 -8.36 -12.10 13.41
N LEU A 114 -7.83 -13.30 13.12
CA LEU A 114 -7.30 -14.21 14.13
C LEU A 114 -6.14 -13.58 14.94
N ILE A 115 -5.23 -12.89 14.26
CA ILE A 115 -4.13 -12.15 14.93
C ILE A 115 -4.72 -11.06 15.84
N GLY A 116 -5.69 -10.29 15.33
CA GLY A 116 -6.35 -9.25 16.12
C GLY A 116 -7.07 -9.79 17.36
N ASP A 117 -7.65 -10.99 17.28
CA ASP A 117 -8.30 -11.62 18.43
C ASP A 117 -7.29 -12.20 19.42
N ALA A 118 -6.20 -12.80 18.94
CA ALA A 118 -5.08 -13.24 19.79
C ALA A 118 -4.49 -12.07 20.60
N HIS A 119 -4.29 -10.91 19.96
CA HIS A 119 -3.80 -9.70 20.63
C HIS A 119 -4.76 -9.21 21.73
N LYS A 120 -6.08 -9.24 21.49
CA LYS A 120 -7.08 -8.86 22.51
C LYS A 120 -7.07 -9.85 23.68
N THR A 121 -6.88 -11.13 23.41
CA THR A 121 -6.80 -12.14 24.47
C THR A 121 -5.53 -11.96 25.31
N ALA A 122 -4.41 -11.55 24.71
CA ALA A 122 -3.17 -11.24 25.41
C ALA A 122 -3.22 -9.92 26.22
N SER A 123 -3.89 -8.89 25.70
CA SER A 123 -3.97 -7.57 26.37
C SER A 123 -4.94 -7.54 27.55
N ASN A 124 -5.98 -8.39 27.56
CA ASN A 124 -6.98 -8.45 28.64
C ASN A 124 -6.52 -9.28 29.86
N VAL A 125 -5.24 -9.66 29.95
CA VAL A 125 -4.70 -10.40 31.11
C VAL A 125 -4.47 -9.48 32.32
N ASP A 126 -4.48 -8.15 32.14
CA ASP A 126 -4.32 -7.16 33.23
C ASP A 126 -5.60 -6.42 33.64
N GLU A 127 -6.75 -6.65 32.99
CA GLU A 127 -8.01 -6.03 33.44
C GLU A 127 -9.19 -7.01 33.39
N THR A 128 -9.56 -7.41 34.60
CA THR A 128 -10.70 -8.21 35.05
C THR A 128 -11.90 -8.31 34.08
N THR A 129 -12.34 -9.55 33.87
CA THR A 129 -13.63 -10.02 33.30
C THR A 129 -13.80 -10.01 31.77
N CYS A 130 -13.48 -11.15 31.18
CA CYS A 130 -13.84 -11.55 29.82
C CYS A 130 -15.37 -11.48 29.62
N LYS A 131 -15.87 -10.41 28.99
CA LYS A 131 -17.17 -10.43 28.30
C LYS A 131 -17.03 -11.26 27.02
N LYS A 132 -17.12 -12.58 27.18
CA LYS A 132 -17.38 -13.51 26.08
C LYS A 132 -18.60 -13.04 25.30
N ARG A 133 -18.48 -12.92 23.97
CA ARG A 133 -19.62 -12.71 23.09
C ARG A 133 -20.61 -13.87 23.30
N ARG A 134 -21.85 -13.47 23.60
CA ARG A 134 -22.99 -14.31 23.92
C ARG A 134 -23.41 -15.12 22.70
N PHE A 135 -23.48 -16.44 22.84
CA PHE A 135 -24.55 -17.20 22.21
C PHE A 135 -25.78 -17.04 23.10
N ASN A 136 -26.85 -16.47 22.54
CA ASN A 136 -28.17 -16.53 23.18
C ASN A 136 -28.72 -17.95 23.01
N ALA A 137 -28.64 -18.73 24.07
CA ALA A 137 -29.68 -19.70 24.41
C ALA A 137 -29.91 -19.56 25.92
N SER A 138 -31.18 -19.39 26.26
CA SER A 138 -31.74 -19.19 27.59
C SER A 138 -31.22 -20.17 28.65
N GLY A 139 -30.83 -19.61 29.80
CA GLY A 139 -31.04 -20.22 31.12
C GLY A 139 -29.99 -21.21 31.63
N LEU A 140 -29.43 -20.87 32.80
CA LEU A 140 -28.67 -21.71 33.74
C LEU A 140 -27.17 -21.88 33.47
N SER A 141 -26.39 -21.11 34.24
CA SER A 141 -24.97 -21.32 34.49
C SER A 141 -24.75 -22.67 35.17
N ILE A 142 -24.18 -23.63 34.44
CA ILE A 142 -23.62 -24.85 35.01
C ILE A 142 -22.10 -24.76 34.81
N SER A 143 -21.35 -24.54 35.87
CA SER A 143 -19.89 -24.70 35.87
C SER A 143 -19.58 -26.18 36.04
N TRP A 144 -19.17 -26.86 34.98
CA TRP A 144 -18.67 -28.24 35.08
C TRP A 144 -17.31 -28.25 35.78
N ASP A 145 -17.10 -29.20 36.68
CA ASP A 145 -15.78 -29.40 37.26
C ASP A 145 -14.84 -30.03 36.22
N LYS A 146 -13.54 -29.76 36.36
CA LYS A 146 -12.50 -30.34 35.50
C LYS A 146 -12.53 -31.87 35.53
N SER A 147 -12.93 -32.46 36.66
CA SER A 147 -13.09 -33.90 36.81
C SER A 147 -14.22 -34.49 35.94
N ASP A 148 -15.31 -33.73 35.70
CA ASP A 148 -16.42 -34.17 34.85
C ASP A 148 -16.02 -34.20 33.38
N ILE A 149 -15.27 -33.19 32.94
CA ILE A 149 -14.73 -33.08 31.58
C ILE A 149 -13.74 -34.23 31.33
N GLU A 150 -12.78 -34.43 32.23
CA GLU A 150 -11.79 -35.51 32.10
C GLU A 150 -12.46 -36.90 32.08
N ARG A 151 -13.52 -37.10 32.88
CA ARG A 151 -14.26 -38.37 32.90
C ARG A 151 -14.95 -38.66 31.56
N VAL A 152 -15.61 -37.66 30.97
CA VAL A 152 -16.31 -37.78 29.69
C VAL A 152 -15.33 -38.01 28.55
N GLU A 153 -14.24 -37.25 28.51
CA GLU A 153 -13.22 -37.37 27.49
C GLU A 153 -12.49 -38.71 27.53
N GLN A 154 -12.13 -39.19 28.73
CA GLN A 154 -11.52 -40.51 28.88
C GLN A 154 -12.45 -41.63 28.42
N ALA A 155 -13.75 -41.50 28.62
CA ALA A 155 -14.70 -42.46 28.10
C ALA A 155 -14.81 -42.41 26.57
N MET A 156 -14.83 -41.22 25.96
CA MET A 156 -14.80 -41.07 24.50
C MET A 156 -13.53 -41.65 23.89
N ILE A 157 -12.36 -41.41 24.51
CA ILE A 157 -11.07 -42.01 24.09
C ILE A 157 -11.10 -43.54 24.22
N ARG A 158 -11.72 -44.08 25.28
CA ARG A 158 -11.91 -45.54 25.42
C ARG A 158 -12.79 -46.11 24.30
N VAL A 159 -13.85 -45.41 23.91
CA VAL A 159 -14.69 -45.81 22.77
C VAL A 159 -13.87 -45.81 21.48
N LEU A 160 -13.07 -44.78 21.23
CA LEU A 160 -12.22 -44.71 20.04
C LEU A 160 -11.15 -45.80 20.01
N ARG A 161 -10.57 -46.17 21.17
CA ARG A 161 -9.61 -47.28 21.28
C ARG A 161 -10.24 -48.65 21.10
N ALA A 162 -11.52 -48.82 21.42
CA ALA A 162 -12.24 -50.08 21.23
C ALA A 162 -12.60 -50.35 19.76
N VAL A 163 -12.51 -49.32 18.91
CA VAL A 163 -12.75 -49.42 17.46
C VAL A 163 -11.40 -49.62 16.76
N SER A 164 -11.35 -50.53 15.79
CA SER A 164 -10.17 -50.83 14.96
C SER A 164 -9.49 -49.56 14.43
N GLU A 165 -8.15 -49.51 14.43
CA GLU A 165 -7.30 -48.36 14.02
C GLU A 165 -7.58 -47.81 12.62
N SER A 166 -8.31 -48.56 11.79
CA SER A 166 -8.68 -48.24 10.41
C SER A 166 -10.06 -47.60 10.24
N LYS A 167 -10.88 -47.49 11.29
CA LYS A 167 -12.27 -47.03 11.20
C LYS A 167 -12.47 -45.67 11.87
N TRP A 168 -13.19 -44.78 11.18
CA TRP A 168 -13.61 -43.48 11.68
C TRP A 168 -14.93 -43.61 12.43
N VAL A 169 -15.04 -42.93 13.59
CA VAL A 169 -16.24 -42.92 14.43
C VAL A 169 -16.92 -41.57 14.29
N SER A 170 -18.19 -41.55 13.89
CA SER A 170 -18.94 -40.31 13.71
C SER A 170 -19.24 -39.62 15.03
N TRP A 171 -19.39 -38.29 14.98
CA TRP A 171 -19.83 -37.45 16.10
C TRP A 171 -21.05 -38.01 16.81
N ARG A 172 -22.08 -38.43 16.05
CA ARG A 172 -23.32 -38.99 16.60
C ARG A 172 -23.08 -40.31 17.33
N ALA A 173 -22.23 -41.18 16.80
CA ALA A 173 -21.91 -42.46 17.43
C ALA A 173 -21.12 -42.25 18.74
N LEU A 174 -20.15 -41.33 18.74
CA LEU A 174 -19.33 -41.04 19.91
C LEU A 174 -20.13 -40.32 21.01
N ARG A 175 -20.96 -39.34 20.62
CA ARG A 175 -21.94 -38.68 21.50
C ARG A 175 -22.94 -39.68 22.09
N GLY A 176 -23.45 -40.60 21.26
CA GLY A 176 -24.37 -41.65 21.69
C GLY A 176 -23.73 -42.61 22.70
N ALA A 177 -22.49 -43.00 22.47
CA ALA A 177 -21.74 -43.88 23.37
C ALA A 177 -21.44 -43.22 24.73
N ALA A 178 -21.22 -41.90 24.75
CA ALA A 178 -20.98 -41.14 25.97
C ALA A 178 -22.24 -40.52 26.61
N SER A 179 -23.43 -40.75 26.03
CA SER A 179 -24.69 -40.08 26.39
C SER A 179 -25.11 -40.20 27.86
N LYS A 180 -24.66 -41.23 28.58
CA LYS A 180 -24.96 -41.45 30.00
C LYS A 180 -23.96 -40.81 30.97
N LEU A 181 -22.90 -40.17 30.46
CA LEU A 181 -21.76 -39.74 31.27
C LEU A 181 -21.77 -38.26 31.64
N GLY A 182 -22.57 -37.45 30.95
CA GLY A 182 -22.69 -36.01 31.13
C GLY A 182 -23.97 -35.45 30.52
N SER A 183 -24.27 -34.18 30.79
CA SER A 183 -25.37 -33.48 30.12
C SER A 183 -25.09 -33.33 28.62
N PRO A 184 -26.12 -33.16 27.77
CA PRO A 184 -25.95 -32.96 26.33
C PRO A 184 -24.91 -31.87 25.99
N GLU A 185 -24.89 -30.79 26.77
CA GLU A 185 -24.01 -29.64 26.60
C GLU A 185 -22.55 -29.96 26.97
N LEU A 186 -22.33 -30.76 28.04
CA LEU A 186 -20.99 -31.23 28.41
C LEU A 186 -20.42 -32.19 27.35
N LEU A 187 -21.27 -33.03 26.76
CA LEU A 187 -20.87 -33.94 25.69
C LEU A 187 -20.47 -33.17 24.44
N ASP A 188 -21.26 -32.17 24.04
CA ASP A 188 -20.96 -31.35 22.87
C ASP A 188 -19.68 -30.51 23.08
N TYR A 189 -19.45 -30.04 24.31
CA TYR A 189 -18.19 -29.41 24.70
C TYR A 189 -16.99 -30.36 24.58
N CYS A 190 -17.04 -31.54 25.22
CA CYS A 190 -15.93 -32.49 25.22
C CYS A 190 -15.60 -33.02 23.81
N LEU A 191 -16.61 -33.25 22.97
CA LEU A 191 -16.42 -33.67 21.59
C LEU A 191 -15.79 -32.55 20.74
N GLY A 192 -16.10 -31.28 21.04
CA GLY A 192 -15.50 -30.12 20.40
C GLY A 192 -13.99 -29.98 20.68
N GLU A 193 -13.54 -30.49 21.82
CA GLU A 193 -12.17 -30.44 22.33
C GLU A 193 -11.40 -31.77 22.15
N LEU A 194 -12.02 -32.79 21.55
CA LEU A 194 -11.44 -34.14 21.48
C LEU A 194 -10.34 -34.27 20.42
N GLY A 195 -10.41 -33.48 19.34
CA GLY A 195 -9.43 -33.49 18.26
C GLY A 195 -8.06 -32.96 18.70
N GLY A 196 -6.98 -33.66 18.34
CA GLY A 196 -5.61 -33.32 18.70
C GLY A 196 -5.16 -33.79 20.09
N LYS A 197 -6.03 -34.45 20.87
CA LYS A 197 -5.66 -34.93 22.21
C LYS A 197 -4.67 -36.07 22.15
N MET A 198 -3.58 -35.93 22.91
CA MET A 198 -2.63 -37.00 23.12
C MET A 198 -3.21 -38.08 24.02
N VAL A 199 -3.00 -39.31 23.60
CA VAL A 199 -3.46 -40.52 24.25
C VAL A 199 -2.22 -41.32 24.67
N TYR A 200 -2.27 -41.95 25.84
CA TYR A 200 -1.14 -42.72 26.37
C TYR A 200 -0.64 -43.74 25.34
N GLY A 201 0.68 -43.76 25.08
CA GLY A 201 1.32 -44.61 24.06
C GLY A 201 1.68 -43.92 22.74
N GLY A 202 1.80 -42.57 22.69
CA GLY A 202 2.24 -41.85 21.48
C GLY A 202 1.17 -41.78 20.37
N MET A 203 -0.09 -41.98 20.75
CA MET A 203 -1.23 -41.90 19.84
C MET A 203 -1.95 -40.57 20.00
N VAL A 204 -2.58 -40.06 18.93
CA VAL A 204 -3.33 -38.80 18.93
C VAL A 204 -4.73 -39.05 18.38
N VAL A 205 -5.73 -38.38 18.97
CA VAL A 205 -7.08 -38.36 18.39
C VAL A 205 -7.09 -37.43 17.19
N ASN A 206 -7.26 -37.96 16.00
CA ASN A 206 -7.46 -37.21 14.77
C ASN A 206 -8.96 -36.92 14.57
N SER A 207 -9.28 -35.74 14.03
CA SER A 207 -10.65 -35.32 13.73
C SER A 207 -10.73 -34.75 12.32
N ARG A 208 -11.78 -35.12 11.58
CA ARG A 208 -12.00 -34.64 10.22
C ARG A 208 -13.48 -34.43 9.93
N CYS A 209 -13.78 -33.63 8.92
CA CYS A 209 -15.08 -33.64 8.27
C CYS A 209 -15.03 -34.64 7.10
N ASN A 210 -15.97 -35.59 7.05
CA ASN A 210 -16.05 -36.54 5.95
C ASN A 210 -16.44 -35.79 4.65
N PRO A 211 -15.59 -35.81 3.60
CA PRO A 211 -15.81 -35.00 2.40
C PRO A 211 -17.03 -35.44 1.56
N GLN A 212 -17.57 -36.64 1.79
CA GLN A 212 -18.73 -37.17 1.06
C GLN A 212 -20.04 -36.98 1.82
N THR A 213 -20.00 -36.93 3.15
CA THR A 213 -21.21 -36.92 4.00
C THR A 213 -21.35 -35.66 4.86
N GLY A 214 -20.30 -34.83 4.94
CA GLY A 214 -20.27 -33.63 5.78
C GLY A 214 -20.30 -33.91 7.28
N VAL A 215 -20.18 -35.18 7.69
CA VAL A 215 -20.25 -35.61 9.09
C VAL A 215 -18.87 -35.51 9.74
N TYR A 216 -18.82 -34.91 10.93
CA TYR A 216 -17.60 -34.85 11.73
C TYR A 216 -17.26 -36.24 12.31
N GLU A 217 -16.02 -36.68 12.15
CA GLU A 217 -15.55 -38.02 12.51
C GLU A 217 -14.22 -37.97 13.29
N PHE A 218 -14.00 -38.96 14.15
CA PHE A 218 -12.84 -39.10 15.01
C PHE A 218 -12.15 -40.46 14.86
N ARG A 219 -10.83 -40.51 15.06
CA ARG A 219 -10.01 -41.73 15.03
C ARG A 219 -8.78 -41.57 15.91
N VAL A 220 -8.21 -42.66 16.41
CA VAL A 220 -6.91 -42.63 17.13
C VAL A 220 -5.83 -43.17 16.19
N GLU A 221 -4.73 -42.44 16.05
CA GLU A 221 -3.62 -42.77 15.16
C GLU A 221 -2.27 -42.61 15.85
N ALA A 222 -1.26 -43.39 15.44
CA ALA A 222 0.12 -43.17 15.87
C ALA A 222 0.63 -41.82 15.36
N ALA A 223 1.32 -41.07 16.21
CA ALA A 223 1.95 -39.80 15.82
C ALA A 223 3.05 -40.06 14.77
N THR A 224 2.68 -40.06 13.49
CA THR A 224 3.64 -40.18 12.39
C THR A 224 4.29 -38.82 12.16
N GLY A 225 5.60 -38.77 12.43
CA GLY A 225 6.42 -37.56 12.46
C GLY A 225 6.73 -36.90 11.11
N ALA A 226 5.78 -36.83 10.18
CA ALA A 226 5.99 -36.12 8.92
C ALA A 226 4.70 -35.43 8.49
N CYS A 227 4.71 -34.09 8.55
CA CYS A 227 3.78 -33.09 8.00
C CYS A 227 3.22 -32.05 9.00
N TYR A 228 3.95 -31.63 10.05
CA TYR A 228 3.49 -30.53 10.94
C TYR A 228 4.59 -29.60 11.47
N GLY A 229 5.70 -29.43 10.74
CA GLY A 229 6.90 -28.76 11.24
C GLY A 229 6.80 -27.27 11.62
N ILE A 230 5.65 -26.60 11.43
CA ILE A 230 5.46 -25.18 11.80
C ILE A 230 4.22 -24.95 12.69
N LEU A 231 3.43 -25.99 12.94
CA LEU A 231 2.37 -25.98 13.95
C LEU A 231 2.74 -26.75 15.23
N ALA A 232 3.85 -27.48 15.22
CA ALA A 232 4.34 -28.26 16.34
C ALA A 232 5.62 -27.65 16.95
N ASN A 233 5.50 -26.47 17.56
CA ASN A 233 6.36 -26.14 18.68
C ASN A 233 5.67 -25.18 19.65
N ASN A 234 5.30 -25.74 20.80
CA ASN A 234 5.03 -25.14 22.10
C ASN A 234 4.03 -23.97 22.21
N ASN A 235 2.82 -24.28 22.68
CA ASN A 235 2.39 -23.89 24.04
C ASN A 235 1.21 -24.75 24.50
N SER A 236 1.31 -25.25 25.73
CA SER A 236 0.36 -26.11 26.43
C SER A 236 -0.91 -25.35 26.87
N SER A 237 -1.73 -24.94 25.90
CA SER A 237 -3.09 -24.45 26.13
C SER A 237 -3.98 -24.87 24.97
N GLY A 238 -5.03 -25.65 25.25
CA GLY A 238 -5.95 -26.24 24.27
C GLY A 238 -6.78 -25.20 23.51
N SER A 239 -6.17 -24.54 22.53
CA SER A 239 -6.81 -23.58 21.64
C SER A 239 -6.88 -24.18 20.23
N LYS A 240 -8.06 -24.18 19.60
CA LYS A 240 -8.23 -24.49 18.16
C LYS A 240 -7.42 -23.55 17.25
N TYR A 241 -6.99 -22.40 17.77
CA TYR A 241 -6.29 -21.36 17.03
C TYR A 241 -4.78 -21.43 17.28
N PRO A 242 -3.93 -21.19 16.26
CA PRO A 242 -2.50 -21.09 16.43
C PRO A 242 -2.14 -19.93 17.38
N SER A 243 -0.97 -20.02 18.03
CA SER A 243 -0.44 -18.88 18.80
C SER A 243 -0.24 -17.65 17.90
N GLU A 244 -0.14 -16.47 18.52
CA GLU A 244 0.12 -15.22 17.80
C GLU A 244 1.37 -15.33 16.92
N GLU A 245 2.46 -15.89 17.44
CA GLU A 245 3.72 -16.07 16.70
C GLU A 245 3.54 -16.97 15.48
N ASN A 246 2.77 -18.06 15.63
CA ASN A 246 2.49 -18.97 14.52
C ASN A 246 1.60 -18.31 13.46
N LEU A 247 0.61 -17.52 13.87
CA LEU A 247 -0.23 -16.74 12.96
C LEU A 247 0.60 -15.71 12.17
N LEU A 248 1.50 -14.98 12.84
CA LEU A 248 2.39 -14.02 12.21
C LEU A 248 3.36 -14.70 11.23
N GLN A 249 3.90 -15.86 11.59
CA GLN A 249 4.80 -16.62 10.73
C GLN A 249 4.08 -17.20 9.50
N CYS A 250 2.85 -17.68 9.67
CA CYS A 250 1.99 -18.12 8.56
C CYS A 250 1.59 -16.97 7.65
N LEU A 251 1.21 -15.82 8.22
CA LEU A 251 0.90 -14.61 7.47
C LEU A 251 2.08 -14.21 6.57
N ARG A 252 3.28 -14.15 7.15
CA ARG A 252 4.51 -13.82 6.41
C ARG A 252 4.79 -14.84 5.31
N TYR A 253 4.70 -16.13 5.63
CA TYR A 253 4.94 -17.18 4.64
C TYR A 253 3.98 -17.11 3.46
N LEU A 254 2.68 -16.94 3.73
CA LEU A 254 1.66 -16.81 2.69
C LEU A 254 1.85 -15.52 1.88
N TYR A 255 2.21 -14.42 2.53
CA TYR A 255 2.55 -13.17 1.84
C TYR A 255 3.73 -13.36 0.88
N ASP A 256 4.83 -13.95 1.35
CA ASP A 256 6.03 -14.18 0.54
C ASP A 256 5.72 -15.13 -0.63
N SER A 257 4.94 -16.19 -0.37
CA SER A 257 4.62 -17.24 -1.34
C SER A 257 3.58 -16.83 -2.40
N LEU A 258 2.61 -15.98 -2.03
CA LEU A 258 1.46 -15.65 -2.88
C LEU A 258 1.53 -14.25 -3.51
N LEU A 259 2.27 -13.32 -2.90
CA LEU A 259 2.20 -11.90 -3.26
C LEU A 259 3.56 -11.25 -3.53
N HIS A 260 4.64 -11.69 -2.90
CA HIS A 260 5.95 -11.03 -3.02
C HIS A 260 6.66 -11.36 -4.36
N PRO A 261 6.90 -10.40 -5.27
CA PRO A 261 7.37 -10.65 -6.64
C PRO A 261 8.62 -11.54 -6.75
N GLN A 262 9.53 -11.46 -5.77
CA GLN A 262 10.79 -12.23 -5.78
C GLN A 262 10.70 -13.59 -5.07
N MET A 263 9.71 -13.79 -4.19
CA MET A 263 9.59 -14.99 -3.34
C MET A 263 8.42 -15.89 -3.72
N MET A 264 7.55 -15.41 -4.61
CA MET A 264 6.37 -16.13 -5.05
C MET A 264 6.69 -17.50 -5.65
N VAL A 265 5.92 -18.50 -5.23
CA VAL A 265 6.03 -19.88 -5.71
C VAL A 265 5.72 -19.96 -7.21
N ASN A 266 6.33 -20.92 -7.91
CA ASN A 266 6.03 -21.18 -9.32
C ASN A 266 4.62 -21.76 -9.47
N TYR A 267 3.76 -21.08 -10.23
CA TYR A 267 2.49 -21.60 -10.76
C TYR A 267 2.31 -21.13 -12.20
N GLU A 268 1.13 -21.36 -12.79
CA GLU A 268 0.81 -21.03 -14.19
C GLU A 268 1.38 -19.66 -14.62
N ALA A 269 2.23 -19.68 -15.66
CA ALA A 269 3.07 -18.55 -16.04
C ALA A 269 2.26 -17.26 -16.32
N GLY A 270 1.09 -17.38 -16.93
CA GLY A 270 0.22 -16.24 -17.23
C GLY A 270 -0.30 -15.56 -15.97
N THR A 271 -0.94 -16.32 -15.08
CA THR A 271 -1.45 -15.80 -13.80
C THR A 271 -0.33 -15.28 -12.91
N ARG A 272 0.83 -15.95 -12.89
CA ARG A 272 1.99 -15.49 -12.12
C ARG A 272 2.48 -14.12 -12.59
N THR A 273 2.61 -13.94 -13.91
CA THR A 273 3.04 -12.67 -14.49
C THR A 273 2.08 -11.53 -14.14
N LEU A 274 0.78 -11.80 -14.16
CA LEU A 274 -0.24 -10.83 -13.77
C LEU A 274 -0.13 -10.43 -12.29
N VAL A 275 0.04 -11.41 -11.39
CA VAL A 275 0.15 -11.16 -9.95
C VAL A 275 1.45 -10.43 -9.63
N MET A 276 2.58 -10.85 -10.21
CA MET A 276 3.86 -10.15 -10.07
C MET A 276 3.77 -8.69 -10.54
N SER A 277 3.18 -8.45 -11.72
CA SER A 277 2.98 -7.09 -12.24
C SER A 277 2.09 -6.26 -11.32
N SER A 278 0.99 -6.83 -10.82
CA SER A 278 0.06 -6.13 -9.93
C SER A 278 0.69 -5.82 -8.58
N ALA A 279 1.42 -6.77 -7.99
CA ALA A 279 2.14 -6.56 -6.75
C ALA A 279 3.22 -5.48 -6.92
N GLN A 280 4.01 -5.53 -7.99
CA GLN A 280 5.03 -4.53 -8.30
C GLN A 280 4.42 -3.13 -8.43
N LYS A 281 3.28 -2.98 -9.11
CA LYS A 281 2.56 -1.69 -9.19
C LYS A 281 2.24 -1.14 -7.80
N LEU A 282 1.75 -1.95 -6.89
CA LEU A 282 1.46 -1.50 -5.52
C LEU A 282 2.73 -1.17 -4.73
N PHE A 283 3.84 -1.89 -4.97
CA PHE A 283 5.16 -1.56 -4.41
C PHE A 283 5.78 -0.26 -4.96
N ASP A 284 5.36 0.16 -6.14
CA ASP A 284 5.84 1.41 -6.75
C ASP A 284 4.93 2.60 -6.40
N CYS A 285 3.69 2.36 -5.98
CA CYS A 285 2.76 3.39 -5.52
C CYS A 285 3.04 3.81 -4.07
N LYS A 286 4.11 4.60 -3.86
CA LYS A 286 4.58 5.02 -2.53
C LYS A 286 3.97 6.33 -2.03
N GLN A 287 3.54 7.22 -2.93
CA GLN A 287 3.12 8.57 -2.57
C GLN A 287 1.60 8.66 -2.41
N PHE A 288 1.15 9.02 -1.22
CA PHE A 288 -0.26 9.26 -0.92
C PHE A 288 -0.48 10.69 -0.48
N VAL A 289 -1.60 11.27 -0.87
CA VAL A 289 -1.94 12.66 -0.57
C VAL A 289 -3.28 12.70 0.13
N LYS A 290 -3.34 13.47 1.21
CA LYS A 290 -4.60 13.87 1.84
C LYS A 290 -4.92 15.29 1.43
N ASP A 291 -6.11 15.47 0.88
CA ASP A 291 -6.68 16.78 0.57
C ASP A 291 -7.54 17.26 1.75
N TYR A 292 -7.26 18.47 2.20
CA TYR A 292 -7.95 19.13 3.30
C TYR A 292 -9.01 20.12 2.83
N ASN A 293 -9.12 20.38 1.51
CA ASN A 293 -10.08 21.26 0.82
C ASN A 293 -10.61 22.46 1.64
N PRO A 294 -10.26 23.71 1.29
CA PRO A 294 -10.74 24.90 2.00
C PRO A 294 -12.28 25.08 2.03
N GLU A 295 -13.01 24.36 1.17
CA GLU A 295 -14.48 24.30 1.15
C GLU A 295 -15.09 23.73 2.44
N MET A 296 -14.31 23.02 3.26
CA MET A 296 -14.79 22.32 4.46
C MET A 296 -14.94 23.19 5.72
N LEU A 297 -14.54 24.47 5.69
CA LEU A 297 -14.82 25.38 6.80
C LEU A 297 -16.17 26.05 6.57
N PRO A 298 -17.22 25.83 7.37
CA PRO A 298 -18.47 26.58 7.22
C PRO A 298 -18.18 28.08 7.39
N LEU A 299 -18.66 28.91 6.47
CA LEU A 299 -18.75 30.35 6.71
C LEU A 299 -19.77 30.53 7.85
N SER A 300 -19.29 31.01 8.99
CA SER A 300 -20.20 31.34 10.11
C SER A 300 -21.05 32.58 9.80
N ASP A 301 -20.63 33.40 8.82
CA ASP A 301 -21.29 34.64 8.44
C ASP A 301 -21.96 34.55 7.07
N SER A 302 -23.27 34.79 7.04
CA SER A 302 -24.13 34.82 5.85
C SER A 302 -23.89 36.03 4.93
N GLN A 303 -23.00 36.95 5.32
CA GLN A 303 -22.69 38.19 4.59
C GLN A 303 -21.37 38.16 3.82
N MET A 304 -20.64 37.04 3.86
CA MET A 304 -19.37 36.89 3.14
C MET A 304 -19.47 35.81 2.07
N PHE A 305 -18.63 35.93 1.05
CA PHE A 305 -18.44 34.89 0.04
C PHE A 305 -16.96 34.65 -0.21
N ARG A 306 -16.66 33.48 -0.77
CA ARG A 306 -15.30 33.01 -1.02
C ARG A 306 -15.02 32.97 -2.50
N LEU A 307 -13.78 33.27 -2.86
CA LEU A 307 -13.27 33.15 -4.22
C LEU A 307 -11.93 32.42 -4.19
N SER A 308 -11.76 31.47 -5.10
CA SER A 308 -10.47 30.90 -5.46
C SER A 308 -9.80 31.82 -6.48
N CYS A 309 -8.72 32.48 -6.09
CA CYS A 309 -8.04 33.49 -6.89
C CYS A 309 -6.73 32.95 -7.47
N HIS A 310 -6.64 32.88 -8.80
CA HIS A 310 -5.40 32.58 -9.52
C HIS A 310 -4.64 33.87 -9.83
N VAL A 311 -3.32 33.77 -9.95
CA VAL A 311 -2.45 34.88 -10.35
C VAL A 311 -1.76 34.60 -11.68
N GLU A 312 -1.76 35.60 -12.55
CA GLU A 312 -0.97 35.66 -13.79
C GLU A 312 -0.02 36.85 -13.71
N LEU A 313 1.28 36.62 -13.90
CA LEU A 313 2.26 37.70 -13.97
C LEU A 313 2.43 38.19 -15.40
N VAL A 314 2.44 39.51 -15.58
CA VAL A 314 2.63 40.15 -16.90
C VAL A 314 4.01 39.83 -17.52
N ASP A 315 5.02 39.52 -16.71
CA ASP A 315 6.41 39.30 -17.15
C ASP A 315 6.76 37.81 -17.39
N GLU A 316 5.81 36.87 -17.34
CA GLU A 316 6.05 35.44 -17.57
C GLU A 316 6.09 35.09 -19.06
N PHE A 317 7.26 35.19 -19.68
CA PHE A 317 7.40 34.93 -21.12
C PHE A 317 7.86 33.52 -21.51
N GLU A 318 8.40 32.66 -20.62
CA GLU A 318 8.98 31.37 -21.10
C GLU A 318 8.81 30.10 -20.25
N ASP A 319 8.32 30.12 -18.99
CA ASP A 319 8.13 28.89 -18.20
C ASP A 319 6.64 28.65 -17.85
N SER A 320 5.84 28.29 -18.86
CA SER A 320 4.38 28.06 -18.78
C SER A 320 3.95 26.88 -17.89
N GLU A 321 4.89 26.09 -17.33
CA GLU A 321 4.57 24.89 -16.56
C GLU A 321 4.36 25.14 -15.06
N ALA A 322 4.79 26.30 -14.55
CA ALA A 322 4.84 26.62 -13.13
C ALA A 322 3.63 27.46 -12.66
N ILE A 323 2.45 26.86 -12.61
CA ILE A 323 1.22 27.55 -12.17
C ILE A 323 1.25 27.73 -10.65
N THR A 324 1.22 28.98 -10.19
CA THR A 324 1.08 29.28 -8.75
C THR A 324 -0.28 28.76 -8.25
N PRO A 325 -0.34 28.04 -7.11
CA PRO A 325 -1.60 27.59 -6.55
C PRO A 325 -2.56 28.78 -6.28
N PRO A 326 -3.87 28.61 -6.50
CA PRO A 326 -4.82 29.68 -6.26
C PRO A 326 -4.99 29.98 -4.77
N GLU A 327 -5.12 31.24 -4.38
CA GLU A 327 -5.36 31.66 -3.00
C GLU A 327 -6.84 31.84 -2.70
N LEU A 328 -7.25 31.50 -1.48
CA LEU A 328 -8.63 31.69 -1.04
C LEU A 328 -8.80 33.14 -0.56
N ILE A 329 -9.70 33.88 -1.21
CA ILE A 329 -10.08 35.23 -0.84
C ILE A 329 -11.47 35.21 -0.22
N VAL A 330 -11.64 35.92 0.90
CA VAL A 330 -12.94 36.10 1.56
C VAL A 330 -13.34 37.56 1.48
N LEU A 331 -14.52 37.85 0.94
CA LEU A 331 -15.01 39.21 0.72
C LEU A 331 -16.46 39.37 1.20
N PRO A 332 -16.86 40.57 1.68
CA PRO A 332 -18.25 40.86 1.97
C PRO A 332 -19.08 40.94 0.68
N LEU A 333 -20.39 40.67 0.74
CA LEU A 333 -21.27 40.63 -0.45
C LEU A 333 -21.31 41.93 -1.27
N ASN A 334 -21.04 43.07 -0.64
CA ASN A 334 -20.96 44.38 -1.27
C ASN A 334 -19.52 44.76 -1.69
N ALA A 335 -18.61 43.80 -1.75
CA ALA A 335 -17.23 44.08 -2.10
C ALA A 335 -17.07 44.57 -3.54
N THR A 336 -16.18 45.55 -3.69
CA THR A 336 -15.85 46.16 -4.99
C THR A 336 -14.67 45.46 -5.66
N VAL A 337 -14.49 45.67 -6.96
CA VAL A 337 -13.33 45.17 -7.70
C VAL A 337 -12.02 45.69 -7.09
N ALA A 338 -11.97 46.93 -6.61
CA ALA A 338 -10.82 47.47 -5.88
C ALA A 338 -10.47 46.64 -4.63
N GLU A 339 -11.48 46.28 -3.83
CA GLU A 339 -11.28 45.46 -2.64
C GLU A 339 -10.80 44.05 -2.99
N LEU A 340 -11.33 43.45 -4.07
CA LEU A 340 -10.83 42.17 -4.57
C LEU A 340 -9.36 42.25 -4.99
N LYS A 341 -8.97 43.26 -5.77
CA LYS A 341 -7.56 43.47 -6.18
C LYS A 341 -6.64 43.59 -4.97
N ASN A 342 -7.06 44.37 -3.96
CA ASN A 342 -6.30 44.56 -2.73
C ASN A 342 -6.19 43.27 -1.90
N GLN A 343 -7.30 42.54 -1.71
CA GLN A 343 -7.28 41.29 -0.95
C GLN A 343 -6.49 40.20 -1.67
N ALA A 344 -6.57 40.13 -3.00
CA ALA A 344 -5.73 39.24 -3.79
C ALA A 344 -4.25 39.57 -3.60
N ALA A 345 -3.87 40.85 -3.73
CA ALA A 345 -2.50 41.28 -3.54
C ALA A 345 -1.97 40.89 -2.15
N ASN A 346 -2.76 41.12 -1.09
CA ASN A 346 -2.39 40.77 0.28
C ASN A 346 -2.23 39.24 0.46
N ALA A 347 -3.19 38.44 -0.01
CA ALA A 347 -3.15 36.99 0.13
C ALA A 347 -1.88 36.39 -0.50
N PHE A 348 -1.53 36.83 -1.72
CA PHE A 348 -0.31 36.37 -2.37
C PHE A 348 0.97 36.89 -1.69
N GLN A 349 0.96 38.15 -1.22
CA GLN A 349 2.09 38.75 -0.48
C GLN A 349 2.40 38.03 0.84
N ASP A 350 1.37 37.58 1.55
CA ASP A 350 1.50 36.90 2.85
C ASP A 350 2.03 35.47 2.71
N VAL A 351 1.60 34.76 1.65
CA VAL A 351 1.92 33.33 1.46
C VAL A 351 3.25 33.13 0.72
N TYR A 352 3.55 33.96 -0.29
CA TYR A 352 4.68 33.72 -1.18
C TYR A 352 5.73 34.84 -1.07
N LEU A 353 6.96 34.47 -0.68
CA LEU A 353 8.09 35.41 -0.63
C LEU A 353 8.36 36.10 -1.98
N MET A 354 8.08 35.42 -3.09
CA MET A 354 8.23 35.97 -4.43
C MET A 354 7.17 37.01 -4.81
N PHE A 355 6.05 37.07 -4.09
CA PHE A 355 4.99 38.06 -4.30
C PHE A 355 5.03 39.21 -3.29
N ARG A 356 6.06 39.34 -2.46
CA ARG A 356 6.16 40.39 -1.41
C ARG A 356 5.89 41.84 -1.87
N ARG A 357 6.01 42.13 -3.18
CA ARG A 357 5.70 43.43 -3.79
C ARG A 357 4.76 43.30 -4.99
N PHE A 358 3.87 42.31 -4.94
CA PHE A 358 2.91 42.03 -5.98
C PHE A 358 1.76 43.05 -5.96
N GLN A 359 1.45 43.60 -7.13
CA GLN A 359 0.30 44.48 -7.36
C GLN A 359 -0.58 43.89 -8.44
N VAL A 360 -1.89 43.96 -8.23
CA VAL A 360 -2.89 43.53 -9.20
C VAL A 360 -3.26 44.72 -10.09
N ASP A 361 -3.06 44.55 -11.38
CA ASP A 361 -3.39 45.57 -12.39
C ASP A 361 -4.87 45.42 -12.80
N GLU A 362 -5.29 44.20 -13.13
CA GLU A 362 -6.63 43.93 -13.65
C GLU A 362 -7.15 42.52 -13.31
N LEU A 363 -8.45 42.32 -13.55
CA LEU A 363 -9.08 41.00 -13.52
C LEU A 363 -9.03 40.39 -14.92
N HIS A 364 -8.48 39.18 -15.03
CA HIS A 364 -8.36 38.50 -16.31
C HIS A 364 -9.75 38.22 -16.91
N GLY A 365 -9.99 38.65 -18.15
CA GLY A 365 -11.27 38.54 -18.84
C GLY A 365 -12.30 39.63 -18.50
N TYR A 366 -11.94 40.60 -17.65
CA TYR A 366 -12.79 41.74 -17.26
C TYR A 366 -12.04 43.08 -17.41
N SER A 367 -11.18 43.18 -18.43
CA SER A 367 -10.42 44.39 -18.73
C SER A 367 -11.36 45.58 -18.97
N GLY A 368 -11.11 46.70 -18.29
CA GLY A 368 -11.90 47.93 -18.43
C GLY A 368 -13.14 48.03 -17.53
N VAL A 369 -13.36 47.07 -16.62
CA VAL A 369 -14.36 47.20 -15.56
C VAL A 369 -13.91 48.22 -14.52
N ASP A 370 -14.83 49.11 -14.13
CA ASP A 370 -14.54 50.12 -13.12
C ASP A 370 -14.34 49.50 -11.73
N ASP A 371 -13.37 50.01 -10.99
CA ASP A 371 -12.95 49.51 -9.69
C ASP A 371 -14.06 49.58 -8.61
N SER A 372 -15.08 50.44 -8.79
CA SER A 372 -16.26 50.52 -7.90
C SER A 372 -17.33 49.45 -8.17
N THR A 373 -17.19 48.66 -9.23
CA THR A 373 -18.15 47.62 -9.61
C THR A 373 -18.21 46.53 -8.53
N LEU A 374 -19.41 46.07 -8.20
CA LEU A 374 -19.59 44.99 -7.23
C LEU A 374 -19.14 43.64 -7.80
N VAL A 375 -18.25 42.96 -7.09
CA VAL A 375 -17.66 41.68 -7.50
C VAL A 375 -18.73 40.60 -7.64
N LYS A 376 -19.71 40.57 -6.73
CA LYS A 376 -20.78 39.57 -6.77
C LYS A 376 -21.68 39.71 -7.99
N LEU A 377 -21.89 40.94 -8.46
CA LEU A 377 -22.63 41.22 -9.69
C LEU A 377 -21.82 40.82 -10.93
N LEU A 378 -20.50 41.01 -10.90
CA LEU A 378 -19.60 40.73 -12.01
C LEU A 378 -19.35 39.23 -12.22
N LEU A 379 -19.10 38.50 -11.13
CA LEU A 379 -18.78 37.06 -11.17
C LEU A 379 -20.02 36.18 -11.07
N GLY A 380 -21.14 36.70 -10.55
CA GLY A 380 -22.39 35.97 -10.35
C GLY A 380 -22.21 34.77 -9.41
N SER A 381 -22.36 33.57 -9.97
CA SER A 381 -22.15 32.28 -9.29
C SER A 381 -20.75 31.68 -9.50
N ARG A 382 -19.83 32.40 -10.16
CA ARG A 382 -18.45 31.94 -10.30
C ARG A 382 -17.68 32.18 -9.01
N ASP A 383 -17.15 31.09 -8.46
CA ASP A 383 -16.32 31.12 -7.26
C ASP A 383 -14.81 31.13 -7.59
N VAL A 384 -14.45 31.27 -8.87
CA VAL A 384 -13.06 31.31 -9.34
C VAL A 384 -12.81 32.61 -10.10
N VAL A 385 -11.70 33.28 -9.79
CA VAL A 385 -11.25 34.50 -10.46
C VAL A 385 -9.76 34.41 -10.75
N CYS A 386 -9.30 35.06 -11.82
CA CYS A 386 -7.89 35.21 -12.12
C CYS A 386 -7.53 36.69 -12.11
N VAL A 387 -6.50 37.05 -11.36
CA VAL A 387 -5.94 38.41 -11.30
C VAL A 387 -4.67 38.46 -12.13
N ARG A 388 -4.51 39.52 -12.90
CA ARG A 388 -3.28 39.82 -13.61
C ARG A 388 -2.54 40.94 -12.89
N GLY A 389 -1.24 40.78 -12.72
CA GLY A 389 -0.45 41.78 -12.01
C GLY A 389 1.04 41.68 -12.25
N ARG A 390 1.79 42.51 -11.53
CA ARG A 390 3.25 42.63 -11.64
C ARG A 390 3.89 42.78 -10.27
N CYS A 391 5.12 42.28 -10.15
CA CYS A 391 5.93 42.47 -8.95
C CYS A 391 6.83 43.70 -9.11
N ILE A 392 6.76 44.64 -8.17
CA ILE A 392 7.63 45.83 -8.22
C ILE A 392 9.03 45.47 -7.73
N GLY A 393 9.96 45.44 -8.69
CA GLY A 393 11.38 45.15 -8.48
C GLY A 393 11.72 43.69 -8.71
N LYS A 394 12.94 43.43 -9.22
CA LYS A 394 13.41 42.07 -9.47
C LYS A 394 13.79 41.40 -8.16
N ASN A 395 12.91 40.58 -7.60
CA ASN A 395 13.31 39.59 -6.62
C ASN A 395 13.75 38.35 -7.40
N GLY A 396 15.04 38.02 -7.38
CA GLY A 396 15.58 36.81 -8.03
C GLY A 396 15.10 35.51 -7.38
N LEU A 397 13.87 35.48 -6.86
CA LEU A 397 13.22 34.38 -6.18
C LEU A 397 12.32 33.57 -7.12
N SER A 398 11.90 34.14 -8.27
CA SER A 398 11.09 33.45 -9.28
C SER A 398 11.73 32.14 -9.75
N LYS A 399 13.06 32.09 -9.81
CA LYS A 399 13.85 30.90 -10.13
C LYS A 399 13.72 29.74 -9.12
N PHE A 400 13.20 29.99 -7.91
CA PHE A 400 12.93 28.97 -6.90
C PHE A 400 11.44 28.60 -6.81
N ARG A 401 10.62 28.95 -7.80
CA ARG A 401 9.19 28.67 -7.81
C ARG A 401 8.89 27.17 -7.86
N MET A 402 9.76 26.38 -8.49
CA MET A 402 9.55 24.96 -8.71
C MET A 402 10.21 24.11 -7.62
N GLU A 403 9.57 22.98 -7.29
CA GLU A 403 10.09 22.00 -6.31
C GLU A 403 11.49 21.48 -6.68
N ARG A 404 11.82 21.42 -7.98
CA ARG A 404 13.15 21.04 -8.51
C ARG A 404 14.27 22.06 -8.27
N GLY A 405 13.96 23.22 -7.67
CA GLY A 405 14.94 24.28 -7.42
C GLY A 405 15.51 24.90 -8.70
N LEU A 406 16.80 25.26 -8.67
CA LEU A 406 17.49 25.90 -9.80
C LEU A 406 18.02 24.91 -10.85
N GLU A 407 17.99 23.62 -10.52
CA GLU A 407 18.65 22.61 -11.32
C GLU A 407 17.86 22.34 -12.60
N ARG A 408 18.56 22.29 -13.74
CA ARG A 408 17.98 22.05 -15.08
C ARG A 408 18.10 20.59 -15.53
N TRP A 409 18.30 19.68 -14.58
CA TRP A 409 18.25 18.26 -14.89
C TRP A 409 16.88 17.89 -15.45
N THR A 410 16.91 17.17 -16.57
CA THR A 410 15.71 16.78 -17.31
C THR A 410 15.49 15.29 -17.14
N VAL A 411 14.35 14.91 -16.59
CA VAL A 411 13.93 13.51 -16.52
C VAL A 411 13.09 13.20 -17.77
N ASP A 412 13.49 12.19 -18.53
CA ASP A 412 12.71 11.66 -19.65
C ASP A 412 12.95 10.15 -19.76
N CYS A 413 12.21 9.42 -18.94
CA CYS A 413 12.30 7.98 -18.82
C CYS A 413 11.34 7.27 -19.78
N SER A 414 11.67 6.05 -20.20
CA SER A 414 10.84 5.21 -21.08
C SER A 414 9.50 4.82 -20.45
N CYS A 415 9.39 4.84 -19.12
CA CYS A 415 8.11 4.63 -18.42
C CYS A 415 7.14 5.81 -18.57
N GLY A 416 7.61 6.98 -19.02
CA GLY A 416 6.81 8.21 -19.14
C GLY A 416 7.04 9.23 -18.02
N ALA A 417 7.87 8.92 -17.02
CA ALA A 417 8.24 9.89 -15.98
C ALA A 417 8.97 11.11 -16.57
N LYS A 418 8.57 12.29 -16.11
CA LYS A 418 9.09 13.62 -16.51
C LYS A 418 9.71 14.41 -15.37
N ASP A 419 9.64 13.87 -14.16
CA ASP A 419 10.20 14.45 -12.96
C ASP A 419 10.75 13.33 -12.06
N ASP A 420 11.49 13.69 -11.02
CA ASP A 420 11.96 12.74 -10.01
C ASP A 420 10.79 12.25 -9.15
N ASP A 421 10.48 10.96 -9.26
CA ASP A 421 9.44 10.28 -8.48
C ASP A 421 9.99 9.63 -7.19
N GLY A 422 11.26 9.87 -6.87
CA GLY A 422 11.96 9.34 -5.69
C GLY A 422 12.59 7.96 -5.91
N GLU A 423 12.56 7.46 -7.15
CA GLU A 423 13.21 6.20 -7.52
C GLU A 423 14.64 6.42 -8.00
N ARG A 424 15.46 5.36 -7.98
CA ARG A 424 16.87 5.47 -8.36
C ARG A 424 16.99 5.86 -9.85
N MET A 425 17.70 6.96 -10.11
CA MET A 425 17.95 7.47 -11.45
C MET A 425 19.45 7.59 -11.77
N LEU A 426 19.75 7.64 -13.06
CA LEU A 426 21.08 7.95 -13.59
C LEU A 426 20.98 8.83 -14.86
N ALA A 427 21.96 9.69 -15.06
CA ALA A 427 22.06 10.55 -16.23
C ALA A 427 22.75 9.83 -17.40
N CYS A 428 22.25 10.01 -18.62
CA CYS A 428 22.94 9.60 -19.83
C CYS A 428 24.18 10.46 -20.07
N ASP A 429 25.36 9.86 -20.28
CA ASP A 429 26.61 10.59 -20.51
C ASP A 429 26.65 11.37 -21.83
N ILE A 430 25.73 11.08 -22.76
CA ILE A 430 25.66 11.76 -24.07
C ILE A 430 24.71 12.95 -24.04
N CYS A 431 23.51 12.78 -23.50
CA CYS A 431 22.47 13.82 -23.54
C CYS A 431 22.15 14.46 -22.18
N GLY A 432 22.74 13.99 -21.08
CA GLY A 432 22.48 14.48 -19.73
C GLY A 432 21.08 14.20 -19.18
N VAL A 433 20.21 13.54 -19.97
CA VAL A 433 18.83 13.20 -19.57
C VAL A 433 18.84 12.08 -18.53
N TRP A 434 18.10 12.28 -17.46
CA TRP A 434 17.93 11.35 -16.35
C TRP A 434 16.85 10.32 -16.63
N ARG A 435 17.11 9.09 -16.21
CA ARG A 435 16.23 7.92 -16.38
C ARG A 435 16.29 7.05 -15.16
N HIS A 436 15.24 6.28 -14.91
CA HIS A 436 15.28 5.23 -13.90
C HIS A 436 16.31 4.17 -14.28
N THR A 437 17.12 3.74 -13.29
CA THR A 437 18.03 2.61 -13.45
C THR A 437 17.26 1.35 -13.84
N ARG A 438 16.14 1.10 -13.16
CA ARG A 438 15.28 -0.06 -13.40
C ARG A 438 14.66 -0.09 -14.80
N CYS A 439 14.28 1.06 -15.37
CA CYS A 439 13.79 1.16 -16.75
C CYS A 439 14.92 1.03 -17.80
N SER A 440 16.17 0.99 -17.33
CA SER A 440 17.36 0.79 -18.13
C SER A 440 18.04 -0.55 -17.81
N ASP A 441 17.30 -1.49 -17.21
CA ASP A 441 17.74 -2.84 -16.82
C ASP A 441 18.93 -2.86 -15.84
N ILE A 442 19.05 -1.85 -14.98
CA ILE A 442 20.03 -1.77 -13.89
C ILE A 442 19.28 -1.90 -12.56
N HIS A 443 19.46 -3.02 -11.86
CA HIS A 443 18.78 -3.26 -10.59
C HIS A 443 19.40 -2.45 -9.44
N ASP A 444 18.66 -2.25 -8.36
CA ASP A 444 19.13 -1.47 -7.21
C ASP A 444 20.36 -2.06 -6.52
N THR A 445 20.54 -3.38 -6.64
CA THR A 445 21.73 -4.09 -6.15
C THR A 445 22.95 -3.92 -7.05
N ASP A 446 22.73 -3.52 -8.31
CA ASP A 446 23.81 -3.40 -9.29
C ASP A 446 24.55 -2.07 -9.07
N PRO A 447 25.90 -2.09 -9.17
CA PRO A 447 26.68 -0.86 -9.09
C PRO A 447 26.30 0.08 -10.23
N VAL A 448 26.42 1.39 -9.98
CA VAL A 448 26.21 2.38 -11.05
C VAL A 448 27.30 2.16 -12.11
N PRO A 449 26.94 1.96 -13.39
CA PRO A 449 27.94 1.78 -14.43
C PRO A 449 28.77 3.05 -14.60
N ALA A 450 30.07 2.88 -14.88
CA ALA A 450 30.98 4.02 -15.09
C ALA A 450 30.63 4.86 -16.33
N ARG A 451 29.89 4.26 -17.29
CA ARG A 451 29.35 4.94 -18.45
C ARG A 451 27.97 4.38 -18.79
N PHE A 452 26.98 5.24 -18.93
CA PHE A 452 25.61 4.94 -19.31
C PHE A 452 25.19 5.77 -20.54
N VAL A 453 24.73 5.07 -21.58
CA VAL A 453 24.19 5.69 -22.79
C VAL A 453 22.75 5.23 -22.97
N CYS A 454 21.79 6.16 -23.02
CA CYS A 454 20.39 5.80 -23.16
C CYS A 454 20.06 5.25 -24.57
N GLN A 455 18.99 4.45 -24.68
CA GLN A 455 18.57 3.83 -25.95
C GLN A 455 18.41 4.86 -27.10
N LYS A 456 17.90 6.07 -26.81
CA LYS A 456 17.78 7.14 -27.82
C LYS A 456 19.14 7.53 -28.39
N CYS A 457 20.17 7.66 -27.54
CA CYS A 457 21.53 7.99 -27.96
C CYS A 457 22.22 6.80 -28.65
N GLN A 458 21.99 5.56 -28.18
CA GLN A 458 22.53 4.35 -28.81
C GLN A 458 22.06 4.22 -30.28
N HIS A 459 20.77 4.46 -30.56
CA HIS A 459 20.22 4.41 -31.91
C HIS A 459 20.74 5.52 -32.83
N SER A 460 21.08 6.69 -32.26
CA SER A 460 21.70 7.78 -33.02
C SER A 460 23.14 7.44 -33.41
N GLU A 461 23.91 6.82 -32.52
CA GLU A 461 25.27 6.37 -32.85
C GLU A 461 25.29 5.23 -33.89
N SER A 462 24.33 4.29 -33.83
CA SER A 462 24.26 3.19 -34.81
C SER A 462 23.92 3.66 -36.22
N LYS A 463 23.08 4.71 -36.35
CA LYS A 463 22.74 5.32 -37.65
C LYS A 463 23.92 6.04 -38.30
N LEU A 464 24.81 6.65 -37.51
CA LEU A 464 26.04 7.25 -38.03
C LEU A 464 27.07 6.17 -38.46
N LYS A 465 27.11 5.02 -37.78
CA LYS A 465 28.02 3.92 -38.15
C LYS A 465 27.55 3.13 -39.38
N SER A 466 26.25 3.07 -39.66
CA SER A 466 25.71 2.39 -40.86
C SER A 466 25.79 3.22 -42.15
N SER A 467 26.05 4.53 -42.08
CA SER A 467 26.24 5.37 -43.28
C SER A 467 27.71 5.53 -43.69
N GLY A 468 28.65 4.97 -42.92
CA GLY A 468 30.09 5.11 -43.10
C GLY A 468 30.78 3.83 -43.57
N HIS A 469 30.29 3.16 -44.61
CA HIS A 469 31.09 2.15 -45.31
C HIS A 469 30.76 2.06 -46.80
N CYS A 470 31.46 2.86 -47.60
CA CYS A 470 31.97 2.54 -48.95
C CYS A 470 32.77 3.74 -49.46
N LYS A 471 34.08 3.74 -49.25
CA LYS A 471 35.07 3.89 -50.32
C LYS A 471 36.48 3.70 -49.78
N ASP A 472 37.16 2.85 -50.51
CA ASP A 472 38.50 2.34 -50.31
C ASP A 472 39.58 3.41 -50.47
N GLU A 473 40.72 3.05 -49.90
CA GLU A 473 42.02 3.69 -49.78
C GLU A 473 42.49 4.66 -50.87
N THR A 474 43.19 5.72 -50.45
CA THR A 474 44.54 5.98 -51.00
C THR A 474 45.43 6.70 -50.01
N VAL A 475 46.50 6.02 -49.62
CA VAL A 475 47.60 6.47 -48.77
C VAL A 475 48.40 7.57 -49.47
N THR A 476 48.65 8.69 -48.81
CA THR A 476 49.86 9.51 -49.03
C THR A 476 50.33 10.13 -47.71
N ASN A 477 51.52 9.72 -47.28
CA ASN A 477 52.33 10.36 -46.26
C ASN A 477 52.86 11.71 -46.78
N VAL A 478 52.81 12.79 -45.99
CA VAL A 478 53.91 13.76 -45.76
C VAL A 478 53.66 14.58 -44.47
N SER A 479 54.58 14.41 -43.52
CA SER A 479 55.19 15.32 -42.54
C SER A 479 54.59 16.70 -42.17
N GLY A 480 54.55 17.02 -40.87
CA GLY A 480 54.52 18.41 -40.38
C GLY A 480 54.14 18.70 -38.92
N SER A 481 55.01 18.35 -37.96
CA SER A 481 55.27 19.00 -36.64
C SER A 481 54.28 20.03 -36.02
N SER A 482 53.80 19.80 -34.79
CA SER A 482 54.32 20.50 -33.58
C SER A 482 53.71 19.97 -32.26
N CYS A 483 54.58 19.85 -31.25
CA CYS A 483 54.30 19.53 -29.83
C CYS A 483 53.64 20.74 -29.13
N PHE A 484 52.85 20.62 -28.04
CA PHE A 484 53.29 20.38 -26.66
C PHE A 484 52.10 20.17 -25.69
N ARG A 485 52.22 19.12 -24.86
CA ARG A 485 51.99 19.01 -23.39
C ARG A 485 51.11 20.06 -22.65
N ASN A 486 50.14 19.58 -21.85
CA ASN A 486 50.24 19.54 -20.37
C ASN A 486 48.93 19.06 -19.70
N GLY A 487 49.09 18.24 -18.67
CA GLY A 487 47.99 17.71 -17.85
C GLY A 487 47.56 18.64 -16.70
N LEU A 488 46.35 18.32 -16.18
CA LEU A 488 45.78 18.40 -14.83
C LEU A 488 46.49 19.31 -13.78
N PRO A 489 45.76 20.02 -12.89
CA PRO A 489 44.97 19.33 -11.85
C PRO A 489 43.72 20.04 -11.25
N VAL A 490 43.01 19.22 -10.46
CA VAL A 490 41.95 19.51 -9.46
C VAL A 490 42.41 20.50 -8.38
N PRO A 491 41.52 21.35 -7.85
CA PRO A 491 41.72 21.98 -6.55
C PRO A 491 40.77 21.40 -5.47
N SER A 492 41.39 21.00 -4.36
CA SER A 492 40.78 20.76 -3.06
C SER A 492 40.92 22.00 -2.17
N ASP A 493 39.89 22.21 -1.36
CA ASP A 493 39.81 22.90 -0.06
C ASP A 493 39.88 24.43 -0.01
N VAL A 494 38.96 25.03 0.77
CA VAL A 494 39.25 25.81 2.00
C VAL A 494 37.99 25.88 2.90
N ILE A 495 38.14 25.34 4.12
CA ILE A 495 37.53 25.63 5.46
C ILE A 495 36.00 25.66 5.62
#